data_AF-X1KX15-F1
#
_entry.id   AF-X1KX15-F1
#
_cell.length_a   1.000
_cell.length_b   1.000
_cell.length_c   1.000
_cell.angle_alpha   90.00
_cell.angle_beta   90.00
_cell.angle_gamma   90.00
#
_symmetry.space_group_name_H-M   'P 1'
#
loop_
_entity.id
_entity.type
_entity.pdbx_description
1 polymer ?
#
loop_
_entity_poly.entity_id
_entity_poly.type
_entity_poly.pdbx_seq_one_letter_code
_entity_poly.pdbx_strand_id
1 'polypeptide(L)' 'MERIDAGLAKGLKPGVDREATPACVNACPARALTFGDLDDPASEVRRLIREKAAFQLHPEYDTDPSVYYFDGKIGG' A
#
# COMPACT_ATOMS: atom_id res chain seq x y z
N MET A 1 18.92 -9.10 2.70
CA MET A 1 18.33 -8.16 1.73
C MET A 1 16.83 -8.25 1.92
N GLU A 2 16.19 -7.14 2.25
CA GLU A 2 14.75 -7.10 2.43
C GLU A 2 14.07 -7.51 1.11
N ARG A 3 12.94 -8.22 1.20
CA ARG A 3 12.24 -8.78 0.03
C ARG A 3 11.96 -7.73 -1.04
N ILE A 4 11.63 -6.52 -0.62
CA ILE A 4 11.27 -5.40 -1.49
C ILE A 4 12.49 -4.95 -2.29
N ASP A 5 13.62 -4.65 -1.62
CA ASP A 5 14.87 -4.25 -2.27
C ASP A 5 15.35 -5.30 -3.28
N ALA A 6 15.29 -6.58 -2.88
CA ALA A 6 15.66 -7.69 -3.76
C ALA A 6 14.75 -7.80 -4.99
N GLY A 7 13.47 -7.46 -4.85
CA GLY A 7 12.53 -7.41 -5.95
C GLY A 7 12.81 -6.23 -6.89
N LEU A 8 13.02 -5.04 -6.33
CA LEU A 8 13.34 -3.83 -7.11
C LEU A 8 14.63 -4.01 -7.93
N ALA A 9 15.67 -4.61 -7.34
CA ALA A 9 16.92 -4.91 -8.05
C ALA A 9 16.74 -5.87 -9.25
N LYS A 10 15.65 -6.65 -9.26
CA LYS A 10 15.26 -7.55 -10.37
C LYS A 10 14.27 -6.91 -11.35
N GLY A 11 13.91 -5.64 -11.15
CA GLY A 11 12.89 -4.94 -11.95
C GLY A 11 11.46 -5.35 -11.62
N LEU A 12 11.23 -6.00 -10.47
CA LEU A 12 9.90 -6.34 -10.00
C LEU A 12 9.22 -5.14 -9.32
N LYS A 13 7.90 -5.05 -9.46
CA LYS A 13 7.07 -3.97 -8.94
C LYS A 13 6.38 -4.36 -7.63
N PRO A 14 6.70 -3.71 -6.49
CA PRO A 14 6.00 -3.94 -5.22
C PRO A 14 4.50 -3.66 -5.34
N GLY A 15 3.66 -4.52 -4.73
CA GLY A 15 2.21 -4.45 -4.84
C GLY A 15 1.62 -5.15 -6.08
N VAL A 16 2.46 -5.50 -7.06
CA VAL A 16 2.08 -6.26 -8.26
C VAL A 16 2.74 -7.63 -8.23
N ASP A 17 4.06 -7.65 -8.10
CA ASP A 17 4.85 -8.88 -8.07
C ASP A 17 4.93 -9.41 -6.63
N ARG A 18 4.46 -10.65 -6.42
CA ARG A 18 4.42 -11.28 -5.09
C ARG A 18 5.79 -11.35 -4.43
N GLU A 19 6.83 -11.59 -5.22
CA GLU A 19 8.22 -11.67 -4.75
C GLU A 19 8.78 -10.32 -4.28
N ALA A 20 8.20 -9.20 -4.70
CA ALA A 20 8.57 -7.85 -4.27
C ALA A 20 7.55 -7.25 -3.26
N THR A 21 6.60 -8.06 -2.80
CA THR A 21 5.47 -7.59 -1.98
C THR A 21 5.54 -8.15 -0.54
N PRO A 22 5.21 -7.35 0.50
CA PRO A 22 5.21 -7.80 1.88
C PRO A 22 4.38 -9.06 2.13
N ALA A 23 4.79 -9.85 3.12
CA ALA A 23 4.12 -11.10 3.46
C ALA A 23 2.66 -10.87 3.93
N CYS A 24 2.41 -9.83 4.73
CA CYS A 24 1.07 -9.49 5.22
C CYS A 24 0.08 -9.20 4.07
N VAL A 25 0.53 -8.49 3.04
CA VAL A 25 -0.26 -8.16 1.85
C VAL A 25 -0.52 -9.43 1.03
N ASN A 26 0.53 -10.21 0.77
CA ASN A 26 0.44 -11.46 0.00
C ASN A 26 -0.45 -12.54 0.65
N ALA A 27 -0.50 -12.55 1.98
CA ALA A 27 -1.23 -13.55 2.76
C ALA A 27 -2.67 -13.11 3.08
N CYS A 28 -3.04 -11.85 2.86
CA CYS A 28 -4.36 -11.35 3.22
C CYS A 28 -5.47 -11.99 2.35
N PRO A 29 -6.32 -12.88 2.88
CA PRO A 29 -7.35 -13.54 2.08
C PRO A 29 -8.47 -12.57 1.70
N ALA A 30 -8.76 -11.60 2.56
CA ALA A 30 -9.79 -10.58 2.37
C ALA A 30 -9.39 -9.48 1.36
N ARG A 31 -8.12 -9.45 0.92
CA ARG A 31 -7.58 -8.37 0.07
C ARG A 31 -7.78 -6.97 0.66
N ALA A 32 -7.68 -6.87 1.99
CA ALA A 32 -7.86 -5.62 2.73
C ALA A 32 -6.60 -4.73 2.70
N LEU A 33 -5.45 -5.27 2.31
CA LEU A 33 -4.18 -4.57 2.25
C LEU A 33 -3.76 -4.36 0.81
N THR A 34 -3.41 -3.12 0.47
CA THR A 34 -2.79 -2.75 -0.80
C THR A 34 -1.42 -2.15 -0.51
N PHE A 35 -0.42 -2.51 -1.32
CA PHE A 35 0.93 -2.01 -1.20
C PHE A 35 1.39 -1.46 -2.56
N GLY A 36 2.36 -0.56 -2.56
CA GLY A 36 2.89 0.03 -3.77
C GLY A 36 3.72 1.28 -3.49
N ASP A 37 4.08 1.97 -4.56
CA ASP A 37 4.87 3.20 -4.52
C ASP A 37 3.94 4.43 -4.49
N LEU A 38 4.13 5.32 -3.51
CA LEU A 38 3.34 6.55 -3.39
C LEU A 38 3.77 7.62 -4.39
N ASP A 39 5.00 7.55 -4.90
CA ASP A 39 5.56 8.48 -5.88
C ASP A 39 5.17 8.10 -7.32
N ASP A 40 4.81 6.84 -7.57
CA ASP A 40 4.24 6.39 -8.85
C ASP A 40 2.75 6.80 -8.94
N PRO A 41 2.37 7.78 -9.78
CA PRO A 41 0.99 8.23 -9.91
C PRO A 41 0.04 7.16 -10.47
N ALA A 42 0.60 6.15 -11.15
CA ALA A 42 -0.10 5.02 -11.72
C ALA A 42 -0.18 3.81 -10.78
N SER A 43 0.39 3.90 -9.57
CA SER A 43 0.27 2.82 -8.59
C SER A 43 -1.15 2.69 -8.05
N GLU A 44 -1.54 1.45 -7.74
CA GLU A 44 -2.88 1.18 -7.19
C GLU A 44 -3.08 1.86 -5.83
N VAL A 45 -2.05 1.90 -4.98
CA VAL A 45 -2.13 2.58 -3.68
C VAL A 45 -2.41 4.07 -3.85
N ARG A 46 -1.72 4.76 -4.79
CA ARG A 46 -1.90 6.19 -5.04
C ARG A 46 -3.28 6.48 -5.63
N ARG A 47 -3.79 5.57 -6.46
CA ARG A 47 -5.16 5.64 -6.99
C ARG A 47 -6.20 5.51 -5.88
N LEU A 48 -6.10 4.49 -5.03
CA LEU A 48 -7.06 4.24 -3.96
C LEU A 48 -7.08 5.35 -2.90
N ILE A 49 -5.93 5.91 -2.53
CA ILE A 49 -5.86 7.04 -1.58
C ILE A 49 -6.71 8.22 -2.07
N ARG A 50 -6.61 8.56 -3.36
CA ARG A 50 -7.38 9.65 -3.97
C ARG A 50 -8.86 9.31 -4.08
N GLU A 51 -9.20 8.10 -4.53
CA GLU A 51 -10.59 7.72 -4.81
C GLU A 51 -11.42 7.45 -3.57
N LYS A 52 -10.79 6.91 -2.50
CA LYS A 52 -11.48 6.47 -1.29
C LYS A 52 -11.32 7.42 -0.10
N ALA A 53 -10.83 8.63 -0.34
CA ALA A 53 -10.61 9.64 0.70
C ALA A 53 -9.87 9.07 1.91
N ALA A 54 -8.74 8.39 1.66
CA ALA A 54 -7.98 7.73 2.71
C ALA A 54 -7.37 8.74 3.70
N PHE A 55 -7.14 8.28 4.93
CA PHE A 55 -6.57 9.12 5.99
C PHE A 55 -5.42 8.41 6.71
N GLN A 56 -4.49 9.18 7.27
CA GLN A 56 -3.45 8.69 8.18
C GLN A 56 -4.01 8.60 9.59
N LEU A 57 -3.66 7.54 10.31
CA LEU A 57 -4.06 7.35 11.70
C LEU A 57 -3.19 8.22 12.63
N HIS A 58 -3.83 8.89 13.59
CA HIS A 58 -3.19 9.79 14.57
C HIS A 58 -2.33 10.91 13.94
N PRO A 59 -2.92 11.79 13.10
CA PRO A 59 -2.18 12.90 12.49
C PRO A 59 -1.60 13.89 13.52
N GLU A 60 -2.10 13.90 14.76
CA GLU A 60 -1.61 14.75 15.84
C GLU A 60 -0.15 14.50 16.25
N TYR A 61 0.43 13.36 15.88
CA TYR A 61 1.83 13.04 16.19
C TYR A 61 2.84 13.57 15.15
N ASP A 62 2.38 14.15 14.04
CA ASP A 62 3.22 14.81 13.01
C ASP A 62 4.36 13.90 12.47
N THR A 63 4.08 12.60 12.33
CA THR A 63 5.07 11.60 11.88
C THR A 63 4.99 11.28 10.39
N ASP A 64 4.01 11.86 9.67
CA ASP A 64 3.72 11.61 8.26
C ASP A 64 3.85 10.13 7.83
N PRO A 65 3.06 9.21 8.43
CA PRO A 65 3.21 7.79 8.18
C PRO A 65 2.76 7.42 6.77
N SER A 66 3.53 6.59 6.06
CA SER A 66 3.16 6.08 4.73
C SER A 66 2.09 4.97 4.75
N VAL A 67 1.20 4.97 5.75
CA VAL A 67 0.11 4.00 5.92
C VAL A 67 -1.22 4.75 5.98
N TYR A 68 -2.15 4.35 5.12
CA TYR A 68 -3.44 5.02 4.94
C TYR A 68 -4.58 4.04 5.20
N TYR A 69 -5.63 4.53 5.84
CA TYR A 69 -6.82 3.78 6.20
C TYR A 69 -8.04 4.32 5.45
N PHE A 70 -9.02 3.45 5.21
CA PHE A 70 -10.32 3.83 4.66
C PHE A 70 -11.38 3.76 5.77
N ASP A 71 -12.40 4.62 5.71
CA ASP A 71 -13.55 4.48 6.58
C ASP A 71 -14.37 3.25 6.18
N GLY A 72 -14.83 2.49 7.17
CA GLY A 72 -15.47 1.18 6.98
C GLY A 72 -16.87 1.23 6.38
N LYS A 73 -17.23 2.26 5.58
CA LYS A 73 -18.49 2.26 4.82
C LYS A 73 -18.41 1.21 3.71
N ILE A 74 -18.68 -0.03 4.10
CA ILE A 74 -18.90 -1.16 3.21
C ILE A 74 -20.24 -0.92 2.50
N GLY A 75 -20.19 -0.34 1.31
CA GLY A 75 -21.36 -0.10 0.45
C GLY A 75 -21.97 1.29 0.61
N GLY A 76 -22.05 2.00 -0.52
CA GLY A 76 -23.11 2.99 -0.75
C GLY A 76 -24.32 2.31 -1.38
#